data_AF-A0A1F6VPU5-F1
#
_entry.id   AF-A0A1F6VPU5-F1
#
_cell.length_a   1.000
_cell.length_b   1.000
_cell.length_c   1.000
_cell.angle_alpha   90.00
_cell.angle_beta   90.00
_cell.angle_gamma   90.00
#
_symmetry.space_group_name_H-M   'P 1'
#
loop_
_entity.id
_entity.type
_entity.pdbx_description
1 polymer ?
#
loop_
_entity_poly.entity_id
_entity_poly.type
_entity_poly.pdbx_seq_one_letter_code
_entity_poly.pdbx_strand_id
1 'polypeptide(L)'
;MINNNDIKKSFNKKKNFWEIDKIKEGFKKFFNENNRYPTATEIDECSYLPASRTLQRRFNGVVGLRQALKLDITDFTKGKVRSEKAKNVNKRAYTLEKNIYDFLNKKFGVEFVHREYFFSDDHRTRTDFFVYHKHGQFSVDVFYPSNKHNFIGCLNSKMRTYRSDVMMQYPVIFLQMNENLKREDIDKVLINKKNKLRSDQQVMCYEEFKNFCSKKTSNTVI
;
A
#
# COMPACT_ATOMS: atom_id res chain seq x y z
N MET A 1 -15.61 -18.72 -49.03
CA MET A 1 -15.53 -17.28 -48.72
C MET A 1 -16.42 -17.01 -47.52
N ILE A 2 -15.83 -16.70 -46.36
CA ILE A 2 -16.54 -16.50 -45.09
C ILE A 2 -17.06 -15.06 -45.07
N ASN A 3 -18.38 -14.90 -45.00
CA ASN A 3 -19.02 -13.58 -44.98
C ASN A 3 -19.20 -13.15 -43.51
N ASN A 4 -18.41 -12.15 -43.09
CA ASN A 4 -18.24 -11.69 -41.71
C ASN A 4 -19.39 -10.78 -41.20
N ASN A 5 -20.66 -11.09 -41.51
CA ASN A 5 -21.80 -10.25 -41.10
C ASN A 5 -22.74 -10.89 -40.06
N ASP A 6 -22.38 -12.04 -39.50
CA ASP A 6 -23.13 -12.71 -38.42
C ASP A 6 -22.43 -12.64 -37.04
N ILE A 7 -22.01 -11.43 -36.63
CA ILE A 7 -21.66 -11.18 -35.23
C ILE A 7 -22.71 -10.27 -34.59
N LYS A 8 -23.80 -10.93 -34.20
CA LYS A 8 -24.58 -10.70 -32.98
C LYS A 8 -25.14 -9.29 -32.76
N LYS A 9 -26.39 -9.15 -33.23
CA LYS A 9 -27.45 -8.36 -32.61
C LYS A 9 -27.48 -8.49 -31.07
N SER A 10 -27.88 -7.36 -30.46
CA SER A 10 -28.49 -7.17 -29.15
C SER A 10 -27.65 -7.36 -27.89
N PHE A 11 -27.13 -6.25 -27.35
CA PHE A 11 -27.23 -5.98 -25.91
C PHE A 11 -27.97 -4.66 -25.69
N ASN A 12 -29.16 -4.81 -25.13
CA ASN A 12 -30.19 -3.80 -24.93
C ASN A 12 -29.86 -2.89 -23.72
N LYS A 13 -30.06 -1.58 -23.90
CA LYS A 13 -30.67 -0.60 -22.98
C LYS A 13 -30.45 -0.71 -21.45
N LYS A 14 -29.56 0.16 -20.95
CA LYS A 14 -29.78 1.26 -19.96
C LYS A 14 -28.40 1.76 -19.51
N LYS A 15 -27.68 2.46 -20.39
CA LYS A 15 -26.46 3.16 -19.95
C LYS A 15 -26.92 4.39 -19.18
N ASN A 16 -26.79 4.35 -17.85
CA ASN A 16 -26.82 5.51 -16.97
C ASN A 16 -25.87 6.57 -17.56
N PHE A 17 -26.43 7.47 -18.37
CA PHE A 17 -25.68 8.55 -18.98
C PHE A 17 -25.51 9.60 -17.89
N TRP A 18 -24.36 9.58 -17.25
CA TRP A 18 -24.02 10.62 -16.28
C TRP A 18 -23.78 11.92 -17.04
N GLU A 19 -24.72 12.85 -16.94
CA GLU A 19 -24.56 14.20 -17.47
C GLU A 19 -23.45 14.93 -16.69
N ILE A 20 -22.74 15.83 -17.38
CA ILE A 20 -21.63 16.58 -16.79
C ILE A 20 -22.12 17.40 -15.59
N ASP A 21 -23.32 17.97 -15.67
CA ASP A 21 -23.91 18.77 -14.60
C ASP A 21 -24.19 17.94 -13.35
N LYS A 22 -24.73 16.72 -13.51
CA LYS A 22 -24.93 15.79 -12.39
C LYS A 22 -23.60 15.39 -11.72
N ILE A 23 -22.54 15.20 -12.51
CA ILE A 23 -21.19 14.93 -11.97
C ILE A 23 -20.68 16.16 -11.22
N LYS A 24 -20.89 17.36 -11.75
CA LYS A 24 -20.50 18.63 -11.12
C LYS A 24 -21.22 18.85 -9.79
N GLU A 25 -22.52 18.57 -9.74
CA GLU A 25 -23.32 18.60 -8.50
C GLU A 25 -22.79 17.60 -7.47
N GLY A 26 -22.50 16.37 -7.88
CA GLY A 26 -21.89 15.37 -7.00
C GLY A 26 -20.54 15.82 -6.46
N PHE A 27 -19.67 16.41 -7.31
CA PHE A 27 -18.39 16.96 -6.86
C PHE A 27 -18.57 18.15 -5.90
N LYS A 28 -19.55 19.02 -6.14
CA LYS A 28 -19.88 20.14 -5.25
C LYS A 28 -20.40 19.64 -3.90
N LYS A 29 -21.27 18.63 -3.91
CA LYS A 29 -21.77 17.98 -2.70
C LYS A 29 -20.61 17.40 -1.88
N PHE A 30 -19.74 16.62 -2.51
CA PHE A 30 -18.55 16.07 -1.84
C PHE A 30 -17.64 17.17 -1.28
N PHE A 31 -17.44 18.25 -2.04
CA PHE A 31 -16.63 19.39 -1.61
C PHE A 31 -17.23 20.07 -0.37
N ASN A 32 -18.54 20.28 -0.32
CA ASN A 32 -19.20 20.85 0.85
C ASN A 32 -19.09 19.95 2.08
N GLU A 33 -19.12 18.63 1.89
CA GLU A 33 -19.00 17.65 2.98
C GLU A 33 -17.57 17.52 3.50
N ASN A 34 -16.57 17.64 2.63
CA ASN A 34 -15.17 17.25 2.94
C ASN A 34 -14.15 18.40 2.81
N ASN A 35 -14.59 19.60 2.41
CA ASN A 35 -13.75 20.75 2.07
C ASN A 35 -12.63 20.45 1.06
N ARG A 36 -12.84 19.46 0.18
CA ARG A 36 -11.91 19.04 -0.88
C ARG A 36 -12.62 18.23 -1.95
N TYR A 37 -11.99 18.08 -3.12
CA TYR A 37 -12.51 17.20 -4.18
C TYR A 37 -12.19 15.72 -3.94
N PRO A 38 -13.03 14.78 -4.42
CA PRO A 38 -12.87 13.36 -4.18
C PRO A 38 -11.74 12.76 -5.04
N THR A 39 -10.98 11.83 -4.48
CA THR A 39 -10.00 10.99 -5.18
C THR A 39 -10.70 9.90 -6.00
N ALA A 40 -9.95 9.18 -6.85
CA ALA A 40 -10.53 8.09 -7.66
C ALA A 40 -11.17 6.99 -6.82
N THR A 41 -10.56 6.62 -5.68
CA THR A 41 -11.11 5.60 -4.77
C THR A 41 -12.38 6.09 -4.08
N GLU A 42 -12.39 7.33 -3.62
CA GLU A 42 -13.58 7.92 -2.98
C GLU A 42 -14.75 8.06 -3.95
N ILE A 43 -14.47 8.31 -5.23
CA ILE A 43 -15.50 8.30 -6.28
C ILE A 43 -16.15 6.93 -6.40
N ASP A 44 -15.37 5.84 -6.29
CA ASP A 44 -15.91 4.48 -6.32
C ASP A 44 -16.72 4.14 -5.05
N GLU A 45 -16.49 4.85 -3.95
CA GLU A 45 -17.22 4.70 -2.68
C GLU A 45 -18.47 5.60 -2.59
N CYS A 46 -18.56 6.64 -3.43
CA CYS A 46 -19.69 7.57 -3.44
C CYS A 46 -20.88 7.03 -4.27
N SER A 47 -22.04 6.87 -3.63
CA SER A 47 -23.27 6.42 -4.31
C SER A 47 -23.82 7.42 -5.35
N TYR A 48 -23.49 8.69 -5.20
CA TYR A 48 -23.98 9.79 -6.04
C TYR A 48 -23.00 10.20 -7.15
N LEU A 49 -21.90 9.48 -7.35
CA LEU A 49 -20.94 9.70 -8.44
C LEU A 49 -20.84 8.48 -9.35
N PRO A 50 -20.49 8.66 -10.64
CA PRO A 50 -20.16 7.53 -11.50
C PRO A 50 -18.87 6.86 -11.04
N ALA A 51 -18.78 5.54 -11.23
CA ALA A 51 -17.53 4.81 -11.00
C ALA A 51 -16.33 5.46 -11.71
N SER A 52 -15.17 5.45 -11.07
CA SER A 52 -13.91 6.06 -11.53
C SER A 52 -13.52 5.60 -12.94
N ARG A 53 -13.79 4.33 -13.27
CA ARG A 53 -13.54 3.75 -14.60
C ARG A 53 -14.43 4.34 -15.69
N THR A 54 -15.63 4.77 -15.35
CA THR A 54 -16.53 5.52 -16.26
C THR A 54 -15.95 6.90 -16.55
N LEU A 55 -15.44 7.58 -15.52
CA LEU A 55 -14.75 8.86 -15.68
C LEU A 55 -13.45 8.72 -16.49
N GLN A 56 -12.70 7.63 -16.29
CA GLN A 56 -11.50 7.33 -17.05
C GLN A 56 -11.76 7.27 -18.56
N ARG A 57 -12.79 6.54 -18.96
CA ARG A 57 -13.15 6.36 -20.38
C ARG A 57 -13.65 7.64 -21.05
N ARG A 58 -14.30 8.53 -20.30
CA ARG A 58 -14.96 9.72 -20.87
C ARG A 58 -14.14 10.99 -20.77
N PHE A 59 -13.38 11.16 -19.68
CA PHE A 59 -12.73 12.41 -19.33
C PHE A 59 -11.23 12.23 -19.07
N ASN A 60 -10.64 11.13 -19.54
CA ASN A 60 -9.24 10.78 -19.26
C ASN A 60 -8.93 10.70 -17.74
N GLY A 61 -9.92 10.32 -16.96
CA GLY A 61 -9.83 10.14 -15.52
C GLY A 61 -10.31 11.35 -14.72
N VAL A 62 -10.08 11.28 -13.41
CA VAL A 62 -10.50 12.34 -12.48
C VAL A 62 -9.76 13.65 -12.78
N VAL A 63 -8.48 13.57 -13.18
CA VAL A 63 -7.68 14.75 -13.51
C VAL A 63 -8.27 15.50 -14.70
N GLY A 64 -8.55 14.80 -15.80
CA GLY A 64 -9.13 15.44 -16.99
C GLY A 64 -10.55 15.95 -16.75
N LEU A 65 -11.35 15.29 -15.91
CA LEU A 65 -12.64 15.83 -15.46
C LEU A 65 -12.46 17.16 -14.70
N ARG A 66 -11.51 17.23 -13.76
CA ARG A 66 -11.27 18.47 -12.99
C ARG A 66 -10.75 19.61 -13.86
N GLN A 67 -9.94 19.29 -14.87
CA GLN A 67 -9.50 20.25 -15.88
C GLN A 67 -10.69 20.78 -16.70
N ALA A 68 -11.58 19.88 -17.15
CA ALA A 68 -12.79 20.27 -17.86
C ALA A 68 -13.73 21.15 -17.00
N LEU A 69 -13.79 20.89 -15.69
CA LEU A 69 -14.53 21.69 -14.72
C LEU A 69 -13.81 22.96 -14.25
N LYS A 70 -12.60 23.25 -14.77
CA LYS A 70 -11.75 24.39 -14.41
C LYS A 70 -11.54 24.56 -12.89
N LEU A 71 -11.28 23.45 -12.20
CA LEU A 71 -11.04 23.45 -10.75
C LEU A 71 -9.58 23.79 -10.44
N ASP A 72 -9.34 24.54 -9.36
CA ASP A 72 -7.99 24.99 -8.95
C ASP A 72 -7.02 23.84 -8.71
N ILE A 73 -7.49 22.74 -8.11
CA ILE A 73 -6.66 21.55 -7.84
C ILE A 73 -7.06 20.41 -8.77
N THR A 74 -6.33 20.31 -9.88
CA THR A 74 -6.57 19.29 -10.91
C THR A 74 -5.90 17.95 -10.59
N ASP A 75 -4.74 17.97 -9.93
CA ASP A 75 -3.93 16.78 -9.69
C ASP A 75 -3.38 16.73 -8.26
N PHE A 76 -3.86 15.76 -7.46
CA PHE A 76 -3.38 15.54 -6.10
C PHE A 76 -2.03 14.83 -6.03
N THR A 77 -1.47 14.39 -7.16
CA THR A 77 -0.18 13.69 -7.23
C THR A 77 0.98 14.66 -7.47
N LYS A 78 0.72 15.96 -7.59
CA LYS A 78 1.70 17.01 -7.88
C LYS A 78 1.61 18.18 -6.90
N GLY A 79 2.65 19.02 -6.91
CA GLY A 79 2.67 20.29 -6.20
C GLY A 79 2.61 20.18 -4.68
N LYS A 80 2.01 21.21 -4.06
CA LYS A 80 1.98 21.41 -2.60
C LYS A 80 1.31 20.24 -1.87
N VAL A 81 0.17 19.74 -2.39
CA VAL A 81 -0.58 18.61 -1.81
C VAL A 81 0.28 17.36 -1.71
N ARG A 82 1.03 17.03 -2.78
CA ARG A 82 1.95 15.88 -2.77
C ARG A 82 3.09 16.07 -1.77
N SER A 83 3.66 17.29 -1.71
CA SER A 83 4.76 17.62 -0.81
C SER A 83 4.36 17.51 0.67
N GLU A 84 3.21 18.06 1.04
CA GLU A 84 2.66 17.95 2.40
C GLU A 84 2.35 16.51 2.78
N LYS A 85 1.75 15.74 1.86
CA LYS A 85 1.50 14.32 2.08
C LYS A 85 2.81 13.54 2.29
N ALA A 86 3.84 13.81 1.49
CA ALA A 86 5.15 13.18 1.64
C ALA A 86 5.79 13.53 3.00
N LYS A 87 5.73 14.79 3.43
CA LYS A 87 6.21 15.23 4.75
C LYS A 87 5.52 14.47 5.89
N ASN A 88 4.21 14.34 5.83
CA ASN A 88 3.43 13.62 6.85
C ASN A 88 3.75 12.12 6.86
N VAL A 89 3.91 11.51 5.68
CA VAL A 89 4.32 10.11 5.55
C VAL A 89 5.72 9.90 6.14
N ASN A 90 6.67 10.78 5.84
CA ASN A 90 8.05 10.68 6.36
C ASN A 90 8.10 10.85 7.87
N LYS A 91 7.38 11.84 8.43
CA LYS A 91 7.29 12.04 9.88
C LYS A 91 6.75 10.79 10.57
N ARG A 92 5.68 10.21 10.02
CA ARG A 92 5.09 8.97 10.55
C ARG A 92 6.04 7.78 10.44
N ALA A 93 6.71 7.63 9.29
CA ALA A 93 7.68 6.57 9.06
C ALA A 93 8.81 6.62 10.10
N TYR A 94 9.36 7.81 10.35
CA TYR A 94 10.40 8.01 11.36
C TYR A 94 9.95 7.60 12.77
N THR A 95 8.78 8.07 13.21
CA THR A 95 8.25 7.70 14.54
C THR A 95 8.02 6.19 14.65
N LEU A 96 7.51 5.58 13.60
CA LEU A 96 7.22 4.15 13.54
C LEU A 96 8.50 3.30 13.54
N GLU A 97 9.51 3.67 12.74
CA GLU A 97 10.81 3.00 12.75
C GLU A 97 11.45 3.10 14.12
N LYS A 98 11.40 4.27 14.77
CA LYS A 98 11.91 4.44 16.13
C LYS A 98 11.21 3.49 17.11
N ASN A 99 9.88 3.42 17.08
CA ASN A 99 9.14 2.54 17.98
C ASN A 99 9.49 1.06 17.79
N ILE A 100 9.67 0.62 16.54
CA ILE A 100 10.10 -0.76 16.24
C ILE A 100 11.54 -1.00 16.68
N TYR A 101 12.43 -0.04 16.46
CA TYR A 101 13.82 -0.11 16.90
C TYR A 101 13.92 -0.24 18.42
N ASP A 102 13.20 0.62 19.17
CA ASP A 102 13.18 0.59 20.63
C ASP A 102 12.62 -0.74 21.16
N PHE A 103 11.57 -1.28 20.52
CA PHE A 103 11.03 -2.60 20.84
C PHE A 103 12.05 -3.73 20.58
N LEU A 104 12.69 -3.74 19.41
CA LEU A 104 13.67 -4.75 19.03
C LEU A 104 14.89 -4.70 19.95
N ASN A 105 15.42 -3.52 20.24
CA ASN A 105 16.55 -3.35 21.16
C ASN A 105 16.23 -3.86 22.56
N LYS A 106 15.04 -3.51 23.08
CA LYS A 106 14.60 -4.00 24.39
C LYS A 106 14.52 -5.53 24.42
N LYS A 107 14.17 -6.16 23.29
CA LYS A 107 13.99 -7.62 23.21
C LYS A 107 15.29 -8.38 22.92
N PHE A 108 16.13 -7.86 22.03
CA PHE A 108 17.28 -8.60 21.49
C PHE A 108 18.63 -8.03 21.93
N GLY A 109 18.70 -6.77 22.35
CA GLY A 109 19.95 -6.04 22.60
C GLY A 109 20.37 -5.19 21.40
N VAL A 110 21.04 -4.07 21.66
CA VAL A 110 21.43 -3.10 20.62
C VAL A 110 22.47 -3.69 19.67
N GLU A 111 23.33 -4.58 20.16
CA GLU A 111 24.37 -5.25 19.36
C GLU A 111 23.78 -6.25 18.36
N PHE A 112 22.51 -6.63 18.54
CA PHE A 112 21.84 -7.67 17.76
C PHE A 112 20.75 -7.11 16.83
N VAL A 113 20.63 -5.79 16.74
CA VAL A 113 19.62 -5.11 15.92
C VAL A 113 20.31 -4.05 15.05
N HIS A 114 20.43 -4.34 13.75
CA HIS A 114 21.02 -3.43 12.78
C HIS A 114 19.93 -2.68 12.03
N ARG A 115 20.06 -1.36 11.95
CA ARG A 115 19.22 -0.49 11.11
C ARG A 115 19.81 -0.43 9.70
N GLU A 116 18.94 -0.39 8.70
CA GLU A 116 19.32 -0.23 7.28
C GLU A 116 20.40 -1.23 6.81
N TYR A 117 20.25 -2.51 7.16
CA TYR A 117 21.23 -3.53 6.79
C TYR A 117 21.28 -3.75 5.28
N PHE A 118 22.48 -3.68 4.70
CA PHE A 118 22.73 -3.88 3.27
C PHE A 118 23.13 -5.33 2.98
N PHE A 119 22.53 -5.93 1.96
CA PHE A 119 22.85 -7.30 1.53
C PHE A 119 23.99 -7.36 0.49
N SER A 120 24.37 -6.22 -0.06
CA SER A 120 25.48 -6.05 -1.02
C SER A 120 26.13 -4.69 -0.86
N ASP A 121 27.38 -4.60 -1.33
CA ASP A 121 28.21 -3.39 -1.28
C ASP A 121 27.70 -2.26 -2.18
N ASP A 122 26.75 -2.53 -3.08
CA ASP A 122 26.16 -1.52 -3.97
C ASP A 122 25.14 -0.61 -3.26
N HIS A 123 24.87 -0.86 -1.98
CA HIS A 123 23.94 -0.14 -1.11
C HIS A 123 22.49 -0.03 -1.63
N ARG A 124 22.11 -0.78 -2.67
CA ARG A 124 20.76 -0.69 -3.27
C ARG A 124 19.77 -1.62 -2.60
N THR A 125 20.26 -2.75 -2.11
CA THR A 125 19.44 -3.78 -1.47
C THR A 125 19.60 -3.70 0.03
N ARG A 126 18.56 -3.18 0.71
CA ARG A 126 18.55 -3.01 2.16
C ARG A 126 17.21 -3.41 2.79
N THR A 127 17.27 -3.77 4.07
CA THR A 127 16.09 -3.95 4.94
C THR A 127 16.07 -2.88 6.02
N ASP A 128 14.89 -2.53 6.56
CA ASP A 128 14.79 -1.51 7.61
C ASP A 128 15.49 -1.97 8.88
N PHE A 129 15.28 -3.23 9.28
CA PHE A 129 15.97 -3.88 10.38
C PHE A 129 16.48 -5.26 10.01
N PHE A 130 17.63 -5.62 10.57
CA PHE A 130 18.17 -6.97 10.57
C PHE A 130 18.45 -7.40 12.00
N VAL A 131 17.91 -8.55 12.40
CA VAL A 131 17.89 -8.99 13.80
C VAL A 131 18.59 -10.33 13.94
N TYR A 132 19.52 -10.38 14.88
CA TYR A 132 20.20 -11.60 15.30
C TYR A 132 19.54 -12.16 16.58
N HIS A 133 19.37 -13.47 16.64
CA HIS A 133 18.90 -14.17 17.83
C HIS A 133 19.60 -15.52 17.98
N LYS A 134 19.38 -16.22 19.11
CA LYS A 134 20.14 -17.44 19.47
C LYS A 134 20.10 -18.56 18.42
N HIS A 135 19.08 -18.57 17.57
CA HIS A 135 18.78 -19.65 16.64
C HIS A 135 18.70 -19.18 15.19
N GLY A 136 19.28 -18.02 14.87
CA GLY A 136 19.33 -17.51 13.50
C GLY A 136 19.16 -16.01 13.41
N GLN A 137 18.81 -15.56 12.20
CA GLN A 137 18.62 -14.17 11.87
C GLN A 137 17.33 -13.99 11.04
N PHE A 138 16.79 -12.79 11.05
CA PHE A 138 15.69 -12.41 10.16
C PHE A 138 15.73 -10.92 9.83
N SER A 139 15.16 -10.59 8.69
CA SER A 139 14.99 -9.22 8.20
C SER A 139 13.57 -8.74 8.47
N VAL A 140 13.43 -7.46 8.80
CA VAL A 140 12.14 -6.80 9.00
C VAL A 140 12.07 -5.58 8.11
N ASP A 141 11.07 -5.55 7.25
CA ASP A 141 10.82 -4.44 6.33
C ASP A 141 9.44 -3.85 6.64
N VAL A 142 9.44 -2.67 7.23
CA VAL A 142 8.27 -2.06 7.86
C VAL A 142 7.54 -1.17 6.87
N PHE A 143 6.21 -1.10 7.00
CA PHE A 143 5.40 -0.18 6.22
C PHE A 143 4.10 0.16 6.91
N TYR A 144 3.57 1.34 6.57
CA TYR A 144 2.29 1.82 7.07
C TYR A 144 1.33 2.04 5.90
N PRO A 145 0.53 1.03 5.53
CA PRO A 145 -0.48 1.22 4.50
C PRO A 145 -1.63 2.07 5.03
N SER A 146 -2.18 3.01 4.26
CA SER A 146 -3.33 3.80 4.73
C SER A 146 -4.65 3.02 4.77
N ASN A 147 -4.78 2.03 3.89
CA ASN A 147 -5.97 1.18 3.75
C ASN A 147 -5.61 -0.11 3.02
N LYS A 148 -6.60 -1.00 2.81
CA LYS A 148 -6.43 -2.30 2.15
C LYS A 148 -5.87 -2.19 0.73
N HIS A 149 -6.29 -1.20 -0.05
CA HIS A 149 -5.77 -1.01 -1.41
C HIS A 149 -4.29 -0.61 -1.39
N ASN A 150 -3.93 0.33 -0.51
CA ASN A 150 -2.54 0.76 -0.33
C ASN A 150 -1.65 -0.36 0.22
N PHE A 151 -2.18 -1.21 1.10
CA PHE A 151 -1.51 -2.42 1.60
C PHE A 151 -1.09 -3.35 0.47
N ILE A 152 -1.99 -3.66 -0.47
CA ILE A 152 -1.67 -4.52 -1.63
C ILE A 152 -0.51 -3.92 -2.44
N GLY A 153 -0.55 -2.60 -2.67
CA GLY A 153 0.50 -1.88 -3.39
C GLY A 153 1.86 -1.95 -2.69
N CYS A 154 1.89 -1.62 -1.40
CA CYS A 154 3.11 -1.68 -0.58
C CYS A 154 3.69 -3.09 -0.54
N LEU A 155 2.85 -4.10 -0.26
CA LEU A 155 3.28 -5.49 -0.19
C LEU A 155 3.86 -5.97 -1.53
N ASN A 156 3.19 -5.67 -2.65
CA ASN A 156 3.70 -6.05 -3.97
C ASN A 156 5.02 -5.35 -4.32
N SER A 157 5.20 -4.11 -3.88
CA SER A 157 6.47 -3.40 -4.06
C SER A 157 7.58 -4.08 -3.28
N LYS A 158 7.37 -4.39 -2.00
CA LYS A 158 8.35 -5.10 -1.17
C LYS A 158 8.66 -6.48 -1.72
N MET A 159 7.64 -7.28 -2.04
CA MET A 159 7.85 -8.59 -2.69
C MET A 159 8.60 -8.51 -4.03
N ARG A 160 8.59 -7.36 -4.72
CA ARG A 160 9.40 -7.16 -5.93
C ARG A 160 10.85 -6.89 -5.58
N THR A 161 11.12 -6.11 -4.54
CA THR A 161 12.47 -5.87 -4.00
C THR A 161 13.11 -7.19 -3.56
N TYR A 162 12.36 -8.02 -2.84
CA TYR A 162 12.80 -9.33 -2.34
C TYR A 162 12.59 -10.44 -3.37
N ARG A 163 13.02 -10.21 -4.62
CA ARG A 163 13.03 -11.23 -5.68
C ARG A 163 14.39 -11.86 -5.92
N SER A 164 15.46 -11.09 -5.73
CA SER A 164 16.82 -11.58 -5.96
C SER A 164 17.24 -12.52 -4.83
N ASP A 165 18.06 -13.52 -5.17
CA ASP A 165 18.58 -14.46 -4.17
C ASP A 165 19.44 -13.75 -3.12
N VAL A 166 20.10 -12.64 -3.49
CA VAL A 166 20.84 -11.75 -2.58
C VAL A 166 19.96 -11.23 -1.44
N MET A 167 18.71 -10.84 -1.73
CA MET A 167 17.77 -10.34 -0.73
C MET A 167 17.07 -11.46 0.05
N MET A 168 17.23 -12.71 -0.37
CA MET A 168 16.52 -13.88 0.15
C MET A 168 17.43 -14.80 0.96
N GLN A 169 18.60 -14.31 1.39
CA GLN A 169 19.53 -15.05 2.23
C GLN A 169 18.96 -15.35 3.62
N TYR A 170 17.97 -14.57 4.07
CA TYR A 170 17.38 -14.69 5.40
C TYR A 170 15.85 -14.56 5.33
N PRO A 171 15.11 -15.16 6.30
CA PRO A 171 13.67 -14.95 6.41
C PRO A 171 13.31 -13.46 6.51
N VAL A 172 12.24 -13.07 5.83
CA VAL A 172 11.79 -11.68 5.73
C VAL A 172 10.38 -11.53 6.30
N ILE A 173 10.23 -10.57 7.19
CA ILE A 173 8.96 -10.16 7.75
C ILE A 173 8.59 -8.80 7.15
N PHE A 174 7.54 -8.78 6.34
CA PHE A 174 6.86 -7.57 5.91
C PHE A 174 5.93 -7.11 7.04
N LEU A 175 6.39 -6.16 7.84
CA LEU A 175 5.68 -5.69 9.02
C LEU A 175 4.75 -4.53 8.66
N GLN A 176 3.44 -4.80 8.68
CA GLN A 176 2.42 -3.77 8.45
C GLN A 176 2.01 -3.17 9.81
N MET A 177 2.00 -1.83 9.89
CA MET A 177 1.80 -1.11 11.14
C MET A 177 0.46 -0.37 11.24
N ASN A 178 -0.45 -0.55 10.28
CA ASN A 178 -1.78 0.02 10.37
C ASN A 178 -2.69 -0.86 11.23
N GLU A 179 -3.00 -0.38 12.43
CA GLU A 179 -3.85 -1.07 13.42
C GLU A 179 -5.28 -1.33 12.91
N ASN A 180 -5.76 -0.53 11.95
CA ASN A 180 -7.08 -0.73 11.34
C ASN A 180 -7.11 -1.90 10.35
N LEU A 181 -5.96 -2.39 9.89
CA LEU A 181 -5.87 -3.59 9.05
C LEU A 181 -5.68 -4.81 9.93
N LYS A 182 -6.76 -5.56 10.12
CA LYS A 182 -6.75 -6.77 10.94
C LYS A 182 -6.20 -7.96 10.16
N ARG A 183 -5.91 -9.03 10.89
CA ARG A 183 -5.34 -10.25 10.30
C ARG A 183 -6.25 -10.83 9.23
N GLU A 184 -7.56 -10.79 9.44
CA GLU A 184 -8.55 -11.33 8.49
C GLU A 184 -8.51 -10.58 7.14
N ASP A 185 -8.21 -9.28 7.16
CA ASP A 185 -8.07 -8.48 5.93
C ASP A 185 -6.81 -8.84 5.15
N ILE A 186 -5.71 -9.08 5.87
CA ILE A 186 -4.43 -9.52 5.30
C ILE A 186 -4.62 -10.90 4.67
N ASP A 187 -5.22 -11.85 5.38
CA ASP A 187 -5.41 -13.21 4.88
C ASP A 187 -6.30 -13.23 3.63
N LYS A 188 -7.38 -12.45 3.61
CA LYS A 188 -8.20 -12.27 2.40
C LYS A 188 -7.39 -11.76 1.21
N VAL A 189 -6.42 -10.87 1.43
CA VAL A 189 -5.52 -10.40 0.37
C VAL A 189 -4.55 -11.49 -0.08
N LEU A 190 -3.95 -12.22 0.87
CA LEU A 190 -2.96 -13.27 0.58
C LEU A 190 -3.58 -14.46 -0.16
N ILE A 191 -4.80 -14.86 0.20
CA ILE A 191 -5.56 -15.92 -0.47
C ILE A 191 -5.83 -15.57 -1.93
N ASN A 192 -6.20 -14.32 -2.22
CA ASN A 192 -6.54 -13.86 -3.57
C ASN A 192 -5.33 -13.40 -4.41
N LYS A 193 -4.14 -13.33 -3.82
CA LYS A 193 -2.92 -12.91 -4.55
C LYS A 193 -2.50 -13.95 -5.58
N LYS A 194 -2.31 -13.50 -6.82
CA LYS A 194 -1.70 -14.28 -7.92
C LYS A 194 -0.25 -14.67 -7.60
N ASN A 195 0.55 -13.72 -7.15
CA ASN A 195 1.93 -13.96 -6.71
C ASN A 195 1.93 -14.23 -5.21
N LYS A 196 2.11 -15.49 -4.82
CA LYS A 196 2.16 -15.92 -3.42
C LYS A 196 3.47 -15.49 -2.76
N LEU A 197 3.45 -15.40 -1.43
CA LEU A 197 4.67 -15.27 -0.63
C LEU A 197 5.51 -16.53 -0.79
N ARG A 198 6.84 -16.37 -0.75
CA ARG A 198 7.77 -17.51 -0.64
C ARG A 198 7.74 -18.07 0.78
N SER A 199 8.29 -19.27 0.99
CA SER A 199 8.26 -19.99 2.28
C SER A 199 8.97 -19.26 3.42
N ASP A 200 9.92 -18.41 3.08
CA ASP A 200 10.74 -17.56 3.95
C ASP A 200 10.19 -16.12 4.08
N GLN A 201 9.07 -15.81 3.43
CA GLN A 201 8.42 -14.50 3.50
C GLN A 201 7.15 -14.56 4.34
N GLN A 202 7.02 -13.62 5.26
CA GLN A 202 5.86 -13.52 6.13
C GLN A 202 5.32 -12.09 6.12
N VAL A 203 4.01 -11.95 6.27
CA VAL A 203 3.36 -10.65 6.52
C VAL A 203 2.73 -10.72 7.90
N MET A 204 3.02 -9.72 8.72
CA MET A 204 2.54 -9.67 10.10
C MET A 204 1.95 -8.30 10.43
N CYS A 205 0.93 -8.32 11.29
CA CYS A 205 0.54 -7.17 12.09
C CYS A 205 1.50 -6.97 13.27
N TYR A 206 1.48 -5.80 13.89
CA TYR A 206 2.37 -5.50 15.01
C TYR A 206 2.22 -6.46 16.20
N GLU A 207 1.00 -6.84 16.58
CA GLU A 207 0.78 -7.81 17.66
C GLU A 207 1.33 -9.20 17.34
N GLU A 208 1.16 -9.67 16.11
CA GLU A 208 1.71 -10.94 15.65
C GLU A 208 3.23 -10.92 15.68
N PHE A 209 3.82 -9.79 15.28
CA PHE A 209 5.26 -9.57 15.32
C PHE A 209 5.81 -9.59 16.75
N LYS A 210 5.14 -8.94 17.71
CA LYS A 210 5.54 -9.02 19.12
C LYS A 210 5.50 -10.46 19.64
N ASN A 211 4.47 -11.21 19.28
CA ASN A 211 4.34 -12.63 19.63
C ASN A 211 5.39 -13.52 18.94
N PHE A 212 5.75 -13.19 17.69
CA PHE A 212 6.84 -13.85 16.98
C PHE A 212 8.17 -13.61 17.70
N CYS A 213 8.48 -12.35 18.03
CA CYS A 213 9.71 -11.99 18.72
C CYS A 213 9.77 -12.57 20.14
N SER A 214 8.66 -12.60 20.89
CA SER A 214 8.64 -13.13 22.26
C SER A 214 9.06 -14.59 22.34
N LYS A 215 8.69 -15.39 21.33
CA LYS A 215 9.08 -16.80 21.16
C LYS A 215 10.55 -17.00 20.79
N LYS A 216 11.28 -15.93 20.43
CA LYS A 216 12.72 -16.00 20.15
C LYS A 216 13.52 -15.70 21.40
N THR A 217 14.52 -16.53 21.66
CA THR A 217 15.51 -16.32 22.73
C THR A 217 16.54 -15.31 22.26
N SER A 218 16.81 -14.29 23.07
CA SER A 218 17.87 -13.32 22.82
C SER A 218 19.26 -13.98 22.90
N ASN A 219 20.22 -13.38 22.22
CA ASN A 219 21.62 -13.72 22.44
C ASN A 219 22.04 -13.14 23.80
N THR A 220 22.60 -13.96 24.67
CA THR A 220 23.19 -13.48 25.92
C THR A 220 24.65 -13.19 25.64
N VAL A 221 25.07 -11.94 25.84
CA VAL A 221 26.50 -11.63 25.96
C VAL A 221 26.91 -12.15 27.34
N ILE A 222 27.69 -13.24 27.35
CA ILE A 222 28.33 -13.76 28.56
C ILE A 222 29.54 -12.88 28.87
#